data_AF-A0A8J1T7E6-F1
#
_entry.id   AF-A0A8J1T7E6-F1
#
_cell.length_a   1.000
_cell.length_b   1.000
_cell.length_c   1.000
_cell.angle_alpha   90.00
_cell.angle_beta   90.00
_cell.angle_gamma   90.00
#
_symmetry.space_group_name_H-M   'P 1'
#
loop_
_entity.id
_entity.type
_entity.pdbx_description
1 polymer ?
#
loop_
_entity_poly.entity_id
_entity_poly.type
_entity_poly.pdbx_seq_one_letter_code
_entity_poly.pdbx_strand_id
1 'polypeptide(L)'
;MEEMLRFFYKKLWILNILFAIYLIFYLDGRPSIGVAGQNGTAVNLTCTNDTCLNEGNCTTDGGNGTLIQCSCRSGWTGERCERDVCSLGNHVEIDDITRGIHFTTENATTVRGRCDKNLSLGWYRFTSGVGWKMPQVCPAIGQCGAEFPMWLNDSYPENDTFGHEAKMCIHFPVNRDDACCLLHMTIEIKMCKSYAVYKLDSTVNCDASFCVGLETPCENDTESETGFTPCTKMTTVEHSTTMGYITETPGPQHPCTNTTLCQNGGTCDDGVGNYTGNYTCLCPATHTGLHCESEVNTNPPPSNVGMIVGIIIGSLLLVVILVLVGILIFKKKSRLRVDPQKENVLPITPEPSEPSFDETTLEKKN
;
A
#
# COMPACT_ATOMS: atom_id res chain seq x y z
N MET A 1 28.09 -37.82 -17.70
CA MET A 1 26.67 -37.51 -18.03
C MET A 1 25.76 -37.61 -16.80
N GLU A 2 25.90 -38.65 -15.97
CA GLU A 2 25.13 -38.78 -14.70
C GLU A 2 25.39 -37.70 -13.65
N GLU A 3 26.64 -37.21 -13.53
CA GLU A 3 27.01 -36.11 -12.61
C GLU A 3 26.33 -34.78 -12.98
N MET A 4 26.25 -34.47 -14.28
CA MET A 4 25.55 -33.28 -14.78
C MET A 4 24.04 -33.37 -14.51
N LEU A 5 23.42 -34.54 -14.69
CA LEU A 5 21.98 -34.72 -14.45
C LEU A 5 21.61 -34.50 -12.98
N ARG A 6 22.47 -34.93 -12.03
CA ARG A 6 22.29 -34.71 -10.59
C ARG A 6 22.37 -33.24 -10.20
N PHE A 7 23.22 -32.46 -10.86
CA PHE A 7 23.34 -31.01 -10.66
C PHE A 7 22.09 -30.27 -11.14
N PHE A 8 21.55 -30.64 -12.31
CA PHE A 8 20.32 -30.06 -12.83
C PHE A 8 19.09 -30.43 -11.99
N TYR A 9 18.99 -31.67 -11.48
CA TYR A 9 17.89 -32.09 -10.61
C TYR A 9 17.88 -31.37 -9.25
N LYS A 10 19.04 -31.13 -8.64
CA LYS A 10 19.15 -30.34 -7.39
C LYS A 10 18.79 -28.86 -7.61
N LYS A 11 19.20 -28.27 -8.73
CA LYS A 11 18.85 -26.87 -9.05
C LYS A 11 17.37 -26.71 -9.40
N LEU A 12 16.76 -27.66 -10.11
CA LEU A 12 15.31 -27.66 -10.34
C LEU A 12 14.53 -27.80 -9.03
N TRP A 13 15.00 -28.61 -8.09
CA TRP A 13 14.37 -28.76 -6.77
C TRP A 13 14.41 -27.45 -5.96
N ILE A 14 15.55 -26.74 -5.97
CA ILE A 14 15.68 -25.43 -5.31
C ILE A 14 14.80 -24.37 -6.02
N LEU A 15 14.73 -24.36 -7.35
CA LEU A 15 13.84 -23.45 -8.08
C LEU A 15 12.36 -23.73 -7.79
N ASN A 16 11.96 -24.99 -7.65
CA ASN A 16 10.58 -25.35 -7.28
C ASN A 16 10.26 -24.95 -5.83
N ILE A 17 11.23 -25.05 -4.91
CA ILE A 17 11.07 -24.57 -3.52
C ILE A 17 10.96 -23.05 -3.49
N LEU A 18 11.82 -22.33 -4.21
CA LEU A 18 11.75 -20.87 -4.28
C LEU A 18 10.48 -20.37 -4.97
N PHE A 19 9.98 -21.09 -5.99
CA PHE A 19 8.71 -20.80 -6.64
C PHE A 19 7.51 -21.12 -5.74
N ALA A 20 7.59 -22.18 -4.92
CA ALA A 20 6.58 -22.49 -3.90
C ALA A 20 6.58 -21.46 -2.77
N ILE A 21 7.75 -21.00 -2.31
CA ILE A 21 7.88 -19.92 -1.33
C ILE A 21 7.37 -18.59 -1.92
N TYR A 22 7.71 -18.28 -3.17
CA TYR A 22 7.17 -17.13 -3.90
C TYR A 22 5.65 -17.22 -4.01
N LEU A 23 5.07 -18.39 -4.33
CA LEU A 23 3.62 -18.61 -4.35
C LEU A 23 2.98 -18.51 -2.96
N ILE A 24 3.66 -18.95 -1.89
CA ILE A 24 3.17 -18.74 -0.51
C ILE A 24 3.09 -17.24 -0.21
N PHE A 25 4.15 -16.48 -0.50
CA PHE A 25 4.16 -15.02 -0.27
C PHE A 25 3.34 -14.20 -1.28
N TYR A 26 3.07 -14.72 -2.48
CA TYR A 26 2.31 -14.04 -3.55
C TYR A 26 0.82 -14.40 -3.53
N LEU A 27 0.44 -15.56 -2.98
CA LEU A 27 -0.95 -15.94 -2.70
C LEU A 27 -1.40 -15.54 -1.28
N ASP A 28 -0.47 -15.25 -0.38
CA ASP A 28 -0.69 -14.34 0.76
C ASP A 28 -0.76 -12.88 0.24
N GLY A 29 -1.69 -12.63 -0.69
CA GLY A 29 -2.23 -11.28 -0.85
C GLY A 29 -2.66 -10.84 0.54
N ARG A 30 -2.04 -9.76 1.03
CA ARG A 30 -2.31 -9.22 2.38
C ARG A 30 -3.81 -9.33 2.64
N PRO A 31 -4.27 -10.07 3.66
CA PRO A 31 -5.66 -9.98 4.05
C PRO A 31 -5.88 -8.52 4.44
N SER A 32 -6.69 -7.82 3.65
CA SER A 32 -7.38 -6.63 4.12
C SER A 32 -8.02 -7.03 5.45
N ILE A 33 -7.58 -6.38 6.53
CA ILE A 33 -8.17 -6.52 7.85
C ILE A 33 -9.59 -5.96 7.72
N GLY A 34 -10.53 -6.84 7.38
CA GLY A 34 -11.95 -6.64 7.61
C GLY A 34 -12.23 -7.02 9.05
N VAL A 35 -12.63 -6.05 9.87
CA VAL A 35 -12.97 -6.25 11.27
C VAL A 35 -14.31 -7.00 11.34
N ALA A 36 -14.26 -8.30 11.62
CA ALA A 36 -15.46 -9.07 11.93
C ALA A 36 -15.93 -8.71 13.35
N GLY A 37 -17.04 -7.97 13.45
CA GLY A 37 -17.74 -7.71 14.71
C GLY A 37 -18.18 -9.02 15.38
N GLN A 38 -17.99 -9.11 16.70
CA GLN A 38 -18.40 -10.27 17.49
C GLN A 38 -19.91 -10.26 17.75
N ASN A 39 -20.63 -11.05 16.95
CA ASN A 39 -21.72 -11.93 17.34
C ASN A 39 -21.93 -12.86 16.14
N GLY A 40 -21.51 -14.12 16.24
CA GLY A 40 -21.41 -15.06 15.12
C GLY A 40 -22.75 -15.57 14.57
N THR A 41 -23.66 -14.66 14.23
CA THR A 41 -24.54 -14.82 13.08
C THR A 41 -23.81 -14.21 11.89
N ALA A 42 -23.65 -14.93 10.78
CA ALA A 42 -23.30 -14.28 9.53
C ALA A 42 -24.41 -13.25 9.24
N VAL A 43 -24.16 -11.99 9.59
CA VAL A 43 -25.09 -10.92 9.24
C VAL A 43 -24.89 -10.74 7.74
N ASN A 44 -25.83 -11.27 6.96
CA ASN A 44 -25.96 -10.88 5.55
C ASN A 44 -26.26 -9.39 5.55
N LEU A 45 -25.22 -8.56 5.60
CA LEU A 45 -25.34 -7.11 5.52
C LEU A 45 -25.83 -6.82 4.11
N THR A 46 -27.11 -6.55 3.94
CA THR A 46 -27.65 -6.12 2.66
C THR A 46 -27.42 -4.63 2.50
N CYS A 47 -27.20 -4.17 1.27
CA CYS A 47 -27.10 -2.73 1.01
C CYS A 47 -28.44 -2.06 1.35
N THR A 48 -28.45 -1.34 2.46
CA THR A 48 -29.52 -0.43 2.90
C THR A 48 -28.99 1.00 2.92
N ASN A 49 -29.89 1.99 3.00
CA ASN A 49 -29.51 3.41 2.98
C ASN A 49 -28.48 3.81 4.07
N ASP A 50 -28.43 3.10 5.21
CA ASP A 50 -27.53 3.40 6.32
C ASP A 50 -26.28 2.50 6.36
N THR A 51 -26.09 1.63 5.35
CA THR A 51 -24.98 0.66 5.37
C THR A 51 -23.63 1.36 5.21
N CYS A 52 -23.50 2.20 4.18
CA CYS A 52 -22.36 3.08 3.99
C CYS A 52 -22.76 4.49 4.40
N LEU A 53 -22.10 5.02 5.43
CA LEU A 53 -22.36 6.36 5.94
C LEU A 53 -21.80 7.41 4.97
N ASN A 54 -22.17 8.67 5.20
CA ASN A 54 -21.65 9.83 4.47
C ASN A 54 -21.74 9.69 2.94
N GLU A 55 -22.88 9.18 2.47
CA GLU A 55 -23.16 8.96 1.04
C GLU A 55 -22.18 8.00 0.34
N GLY A 56 -21.60 7.06 1.10
CA GLY A 56 -20.78 5.99 0.53
C GLY A 56 -21.60 5.07 -0.39
N ASN A 57 -20.99 4.63 -1.48
CA ASN A 57 -21.63 3.72 -2.42
C ASN A 57 -21.46 2.26 -1.96
N CYS A 58 -22.55 1.50 -1.97
CA CYS A 58 -22.60 0.12 -1.48
C CYS A 58 -22.59 -0.85 -2.66
N THR A 59 -21.63 -1.79 -2.69
CA THR A 59 -21.54 -2.81 -3.75
C THR A 59 -21.98 -4.18 -3.22
N THR A 60 -22.82 -4.91 -3.98
CA THR A 60 -23.34 -6.24 -3.60
C THR A 60 -22.78 -7.35 -4.47
N ASP A 61 -22.71 -8.58 -3.95
CA ASP A 61 -22.59 -9.76 -4.82
C ASP A 61 -23.92 -9.93 -5.57
N GLY A 62 -23.83 -10.13 -6.89
CA GLY A 62 -25.00 -10.18 -7.77
C GLY A 62 -25.93 -11.38 -7.57
N GLY A 63 -25.74 -12.21 -6.53
CA GLY A 63 -26.52 -13.43 -6.29
C GLY A 63 -27.36 -13.42 -5.02
N ASN A 64 -26.87 -12.81 -3.93
CA ASN A 64 -27.53 -12.86 -2.61
C ASN A 64 -27.70 -11.49 -1.92
N GLY A 65 -27.27 -10.40 -2.56
CA GLY A 65 -27.42 -9.04 -2.02
C GLY A 65 -26.54 -8.76 -0.81
N THR A 66 -25.51 -9.58 -0.56
CA THR A 66 -24.57 -9.42 0.55
C THR A 66 -23.53 -8.33 0.20
N LEU A 67 -23.27 -7.42 1.15
CA LEU A 67 -22.29 -6.33 1.05
C LEU A 67 -20.91 -6.90 0.76
N ILE A 68 -20.28 -6.40 -0.30
CA ILE A 68 -18.88 -6.70 -0.61
C ILE A 68 -17.98 -5.63 0.00
N GLN A 69 -18.26 -4.35 -0.24
CA GLN A 69 -17.45 -3.24 0.26
C GLN A 69 -18.15 -1.89 0.07
N CYS A 70 -17.93 -0.94 1.00
CA CYS A 70 -18.29 0.46 0.81
C CYS A 70 -17.19 1.21 0.04
N SER A 71 -17.59 1.92 -1.01
CA SER A 71 -16.74 2.91 -1.67
C SER A 71 -17.05 4.29 -1.10
N CYS A 72 -16.11 4.86 -0.36
CA CYS A 72 -16.33 6.12 0.33
C CYS A 72 -16.28 7.32 -0.60
N ARG A 73 -17.14 8.30 -0.32
CA ARG A 73 -17.05 9.63 -0.91
C ARG A 73 -15.73 10.29 -0.50
N SER A 74 -15.17 11.10 -1.39
CA SER A 74 -13.93 11.83 -1.18
C SER A 74 -13.93 12.58 0.16
N GLY A 75 -12.89 12.38 0.96
CA GLY A 75 -12.80 12.94 2.32
C GLY A 75 -13.31 12.05 3.45
N TRP A 76 -13.75 10.83 3.15
CA TRP A 76 -14.17 9.84 4.14
C TRP A 76 -13.40 8.54 3.99
N THR A 77 -13.23 7.82 5.10
CA THR A 77 -12.56 6.51 5.18
C THR A 77 -13.26 5.62 6.21
N GLY A 78 -12.76 4.39 6.37
CA GLY A 78 -13.39 3.35 7.19
C GLY A 78 -14.18 2.35 6.35
N GLU A 79 -14.54 1.23 6.97
CA GLU A 79 -15.25 0.13 6.29
C GLU A 79 -16.66 0.53 5.87
N ARG A 80 -17.25 1.51 6.57
CA ARG A 80 -18.58 2.07 6.31
C ARG A 80 -18.52 3.56 6.06
N CYS A 81 -17.35 4.11 5.71
CA CYS A 81 -17.16 5.54 5.43
C CYS A 81 -17.52 6.45 6.61
N GLU A 82 -17.39 5.94 7.83
CA GLU A 82 -17.77 6.60 9.08
C GLU A 82 -16.72 7.59 9.60
N ARG A 83 -15.50 7.56 9.05
CA ARG A 83 -14.36 8.32 9.57
C ARG A 83 -14.00 9.48 8.65
N ASP A 84 -13.99 10.70 9.18
CA ASP A 84 -13.53 11.89 8.46
C ASP A 84 -11.99 11.89 8.41
N VAL A 85 -11.41 12.06 7.21
CA VAL A 85 -9.96 12.12 7.01
C VAL A 85 -9.31 13.33 7.70
N CYS A 86 -10.07 14.38 8.02
CA CYS A 86 -9.61 15.53 8.81
C CYS A 86 -9.54 15.24 10.32
N SER A 87 -9.99 14.06 10.77
CA SER A 87 -9.85 13.67 12.17
C SER A 87 -8.52 12.97 12.42
N LEU A 88 -7.99 13.12 13.64
CA LEU A 88 -6.74 12.51 14.06
C LEU A 88 -6.78 10.98 13.88
N GLY A 89 -5.70 10.40 13.35
CA GLY A 89 -5.59 8.95 13.12
C GLY A 89 -6.28 8.42 11.86
N ASN A 90 -6.91 9.27 11.05
CA ASN A 90 -7.54 8.88 9.78
C ASN A 90 -6.72 9.26 8.54
N HIS A 91 -5.54 9.84 8.74
CA HIS A 91 -4.53 10.12 7.72
C HIS A 91 -3.14 9.82 8.27
N VAL A 92 -2.18 9.65 7.37
CA VAL A 92 -0.76 9.45 7.71
C VAL A 92 -0.03 10.77 7.61
N GLU A 93 0.71 11.14 8.66
CA GLU A 93 1.52 12.36 8.63
C GLU A 93 2.88 12.11 7.96
N ILE A 94 3.28 13.04 7.10
CA ILE A 94 4.61 13.08 6.47
C ILE A 94 5.30 14.35 6.97
N ASP A 95 6.21 14.16 7.91
CA ASP A 95 7.09 15.21 8.41
C ASP A 95 8.47 15.05 7.78
N ASP A 96 8.69 15.77 6.67
CA ASP A 96 9.97 15.73 5.98
C ASP A 96 10.27 17.05 5.27
N ILE A 97 11.11 17.86 5.91
CA ILE A 97 11.52 19.20 5.45
C ILE A 97 12.15 19.17 4.06
N THR A 98 12.75 18.05 3.65
CA THR A 98 13.46 17.98 2.37
C THR A 98 12.51 18.04 1.17
N ARG A 99 11.18 18.06 1.39
CA ARG A 99 10.15 18.23 0.34
C ARG A 99 10.02 19.69 -0.11
N GLY A 100 10.57 20.64 0.66
CA GLY A 100 10.50 22.07 0.39
C GLY A 100 11.18 22.49 -0.90
N ILE A 101 10.63 23.48 -1.61
CA ILE A 101 11.19 23.99 -2.87
C ILE A 101 12.66 24.46 -2.78
N HIS A 102 13.12 24.81 -1.56
CA HIS A 102 14.48 25.27 -1.30
C HIS A 102 15.50 24.14 -1.06
N PHE A 103 15.05 22.88 -0.98
CA PHE A 103 15.93 21.72 -0.81
C PHE A 103 16.29 21.12 -2.16
N THR A 104 17.58 21.02 -2.45
CA THR A 104 18.10 20.38 -3.66
C THR A 104 18.51 18.94 -3.40
N THR A 105 18.59 18.10 -4.44
CA THR A 105 19.10 16.73 -4.34
C THR A 105 20.52 16.65 -3.77
N GLU A 106 21.34 17.69 -3.96
CA GLU A 106 22.69 17.81 -3.37
C GLU A 106 22.63 18.06 -1.85
N ASN A 107 21.77 18.97 -1.40
CA ASN A 107 21.61 19.31 0.01
C ASN A 107 20.75 18.30 0.79
N ALA A 108 19.93 17.52 0.07
CA ALA A 108 19.09 16.45 0.62
C ALA A 108 19.82 15.11 0.76
N THR A 109 21.10 15.01 0.33
CA THR A 109 21.91 13.78 0.35
C THR A 109 22.12 13.17 1.75
N THR A 110 21.85 13.91 2.81
CA THR A 110 21.90 13.40 4.21
C THR A 110 20.71 12.53 4.58
N VAL A 111 19.62 12.54 3.81
CA VAL A 111 18.43 11.69 4.03
C VAL A 111 18.44 10.53 3.03
N ARG A 112 19.38 9.61 3.23
CA ARG A 112 19.51 8.38 2.43
C ARG A 112 18.30 7.47 2.72
N GLY A 113 17.31 7.45 1.84
CA GLY A 113 16.16 6.55 1.96
C GLY A 113 14.78 7.12 1.65
N ARG A 114 14.66 8.41 1.30
CA ARG A 114 13.39 8.95 0.78
C ARG A 114 13.06 8.30 -0.56
N CYS A 115 11.85 7.75 -0.66
CA CYS A 115 11.35 7.17 -1.89
C CYS A 115 9.81 7.09 -1.87
N ASP A 116 9.15 7.98 -2.61
CA ASP A 116 7.68 8.03 -2.66
C ASP A 116 7.08 6.82 -3.40
N LYS A 117 7.90 6.00 -4.09
CA LYS A 117 7.49 4.68 -4.60
C LYS A 117 7.02 3.74 -3.50
N ASN A 118 7.49 3.92 -2.27
CA ASN A 118 7.11 3.09 -1.14
C ASN A 118 5.83 3.59 -0.43
N LEU A 119 5.24 4.71 -0.88
CA LEU A 119 3.94 5.16 -0.36
C LEU A 119 2.86 4.16 -0.76
N SER A 120 1.95 3.87 0.17
CA SER A 120 0.74 3.12 -0.15
C SER A 120 -0.36 4.09 -0.56
N LEU A 121 -1.30 3.68 -1.42
CA LEU A 121 -2.49 4.48 -1.67
C LEU A 121 -3.20 4.82 -0.35
N GLY A 122 -3.37 6.11 -0.06
CA GLY A 122 -3.91 6.54 1.22
C GLY A 122 -4.03 8.05 1.37
N TRP A 123 -4.60 8.48 2.49
CA TRP A 123 -4.73 9.89 2.85
C TRP A 123 -3.53 10.33 3.68
N TYR A 124 -2.86 11.39 3.24
CA TYR A 124 -1.63 11.91 3.82
C TYR A 124 -1.73 13.39 4.16
N ARG A 125 -1.06 13.80 5.23
CA ARG A 125 -0.93 15.19 5.66
C ARG A 125 0.53 15.56 5.78
N PHE A 126 0.95 16.65 5.15
CA PHE A 126 2.29 17.18 5.32
C PHE A 126 2.34 18.09 6.55
N THR A 127 3.28 17.83 7.44
CA THR A 127 3.36 18.50 8.77
C THR A 127 4.68 19.21 9.02
N SER A 128 5.64 19.09 8.11
CA SER A 128 6.96 19.70 8.24
C SER A 128 6.93 21.23 8.20
N GLY A 129 7.97 21.85 8.77
CA GLY A 129 8.10 23.30 8.87
C GLY A 129 8.15 24.06 7.54
N VAL A 130 8.49 23.42 6.42
CA VAL A 130 8.49 24.05 5.08
C VAL A 130 7.10 24.44 4.58
N GLY A 131 6.05 24.02 5.30
CA GLY A 131 4.66 24.22 4.92
C GLY A 131 4.03 22.97 4.31
N TRP A 132 2.71 23.00 4.18
CA TRP A 132 1.92 21.83 3.79
C TRP A 132 1.41 21.88 2.35
N LYS A 133 1.48 23.05 1.70
CA LYS A 133 0.98 23.25 0.34
C LYS A 133 1.96 22.71 -0.70
N MET A 134 1.46 21.93 -1.64
CA MET A 134 2.16 21.67 -2.89
C MET A 134 2.27 23.00 -3.67
N PRO A 135 3.43 23.29 -4.28
CA PRO A 135 3.57 24.48 -5.10
C PRO A 135 2.65 24.40 -6.33
N GLN A 136 2.00 25.51 -6.63
CA GLN A 136 1.18 25.67 -7.85
C GLN A 136 1.97 26.25 -9.03
N VAL A 137 3.27 26.45 -8.80
CA VAL A 137 4.25 26.87 -9.80
C VAL A 137 5.30 25.78 -9.89
N CYS A 138 5.70 25.47 -11.11
CA CYS A 138 6.65 24.43 -11.43
C CYS A 138 8.01 24.62 -10.71
N PRO A 139 8.38 23.70 -9.79
CA PRO A 139 9.72 23.68 -9.22
C PRO A 139 10.74 23.26 -10.27
N ALA A 140 11.98 23.72 -10.17
CA ALA A 140 13.06 23.30 -11.05
C ALA A 140 13.48 21.84 -10.78
N ILE A 141 14.02 21.17 -11.80
CA ILE A 141 14.61 19.81 -11.67
C ILE A 141 15.63 19.82 -10.52
N GLY A 142 15.61 18.77 -9.69
CA GLY A 142 16.50 18.66 -8.54
C GLY A 142 16.02 19.41 -7.28
N GLN A 143 14.92 20.17 -7.32
CA GLN A 143 14.32 20.80 -6.14
C GLN A 143 13.39 19.86 -5.38
N CYS A 144 12.91 20.29 -4.21
CA CYS A 144 12.03 19.49 -3.36
C CYS A 144 12.65 18.17 -2.89
N GLY A 145 14.00 18.11 -2.86
CA GLY A 145 14.75 16.91 -2.55
C GLY A 145 14.48 15.75 -3.52
N ALA A 146 14.10 16.06 -4.75
CA ALA A 146 13.71 15.10 -5.79
C ALA A 146 14.41 15.41 -7.11
N GLU A 147 14.79 14.40 -7.89
CA GLU A 147 15.29 14.66 -9.24
C GLU A 147 14.15 15.17 -10.13
N PHE A 148 12.96 14.58 -10.01
CA PHE A 148 11.75 14.94 -10.74
C PHE A 148 10.65 15.42 -9.77
N PRO A 149 10.60 16.73 -9.46
CA PRO A 149 9.58 17.27 -8.58
C PRO A 149 8.18 17.09 -9.13
N MET A 150 7.27 16.62 -8.28
CA MET A 150 5.84 16.57 -8.56
C MET A 150 5.14 17.75 -7.88
N TRP A 151 4.34 18.50 -8.63
CA TRP A 151 3.73 19.75 -8.18
C TRP A 151 2.25 19.82 -8.57
N LEU A 152 1.50 20.73 -7.95
CA LEU A 152 0.07 20.87 -8.21
C LEU A 152 -0.16 21.78 -9.42
N ASN A 153 -0.52 21.20 -10.56
CA ASN A 153 -0.88 21.95 -11.77
C ASN A 153 -2.40 22.21 -11.83
N ASP A 154 -2.93 22.70 -10.71
CA ASP A 154 -4.34 22.99 -10.52
C ASP A 154 -4.56 23.98 -9.35
N SER A 155 -5.80 24.36 -9.12
CA SER A 155 -6.22 25.17 -7.98
C SER A 155 -6.53 24.33 -6.73
N TYR A 156 -6.25 24.88 -5.56
CA TYR A 156 -6.82 24.36 -4.31
C TYR A 156 -8.32 24.66 -4.25
N PRO A 157 -9.16 23.79 -3.67
CA PRO A 157 -10.58 24.08 -3.53
C PRO A 157 -10.77 25.26 -2.57
N GLU A 158 -11.69 26.16 -2.92
CA GLU A 158 -11.94 27.40 -2.18
C GLU A 158 -12.63 27.18 -0.82
N ASN A 159 -13.32 26.04 -0.64
CA ASN A 159 -14.08 25.69 0.56
C ASN A 159 -13.72 24.28 1.05
N ASP A 160 -14.20 23.90 2.25
CA ASP A 160 -14.26 22.49 2.71
C ASP A 160 -15.24 21.71 1.80
N THR A 161 -14.80 21.47 0.58
CA THR A 161 -15.48 20.62 -0.37
C THR A 161 -15.12 19.17 -0.05
N PHE A 162 -16.14 18.31 -0.13
CA PHE A 162 -15.94 16.87 -0.22
C PHE A 162 -14.86 16.61 -1.30
N GLY A 163 -13.79 15.90 -0.92
CA GLY A 163 -12.45 16.00 -1.55
C GLY A 163 -12.46 16.29 -3.05
N HIS A 164 -11.75 17.35 -3.44
CA HIS A 164 -11.66 17.85 -4.80
C HIS A 164 -10.62 17.07 -5.60
N GLU A 165 -10.99 16.57 -6.78
CA GLU A 165 -10.03 16.04 -7.74
C GLU A 165 -9.19 17.20 -8.29
N ALA A 166 -7.86 17.08 -8.17
CA ALA A 166 -6.91 18.07 -8.64
C ALA A 166 -5.81 17.42 -9.48
N LYS A 167 -5.32 18.14 -10.48
CA LYS A 167 -4.25 17.66 -11.37
C LYS A 167 -2.87 18.02 -10.84
N MET A 168 -2.04 17.01 -10.60
CA MET A 168 -0.61 17.18 -10.43
C MET A 168 0.12 17.05 -11.76
N CYS A 169 1.36 17.55 -11.79
CA CYS A 169 2.28 17.29 -12.87
C CYS A 169 3.70 16.97 -12.37
N ILE A 170 4.44 16.26 -13.20
CA ILE A 170 5.84 15.91 -12.98
C ILE A 170 6.72 16.76 -13.90
N HIS A 171 7.71 17.46 -13.32
CA HIS A 171 8.77 18.11 -14.08
C HIS A 171 9.81 17.06 -14.48
N PHE A 172 10.00 16.87 -15.77
CA PHE A 172 10.93 15.88 -16.30
C PHE A 172 11.82 16.48 -17.42
N PRO A 173 13.13 16.19 -17.44
CA PRO A 173 14.00 16.62 -18.53
C PRO A 173 13.70 15.80 -19.79
N VAL A 174 13.41 16.46 -20.91
CA VAL A 174 13.17 15.77 -22.19
C VAL A 174 14.21 16.22 -23.21
N ASN A 175 15.20 15.37 -23.44
CA ASN A 175 16.34 15.65 -24.32
C ASN A 175 17.16 16.88 -23.89
N ARG A 176 17.05 17.99 -24.62
CA ARG A 176 17.72 19.27 -24.32
C ARG A 176 16.76 20.35 -23.82
N ASP A 177 15.47 20.04 -23.71
CA ASP A 177 14.43 20.97 -23.29
C ASP A 177 13.81 20.47 -21.97
N ASP A 178 13.71 21.37 -21.00
CA ASP A 178 13.09 21.07 -19.71
C ASP A 178 11.57 21.10 -19.84
N ALA A 179 10.94 19.93 -19.85
CA ALA A 179 9.49 19.81 -19.86
C ALA A 179 8.97 19.92 -18.43
N CYS A 180 8.65 21.14 -18.03
CA CYS A 180 8.07 21.46 -16.72
C CYS A 180 6.84 20.60 -16.35
N CYS A 181 6.07 20.18 -17.35
CA CYS A 181 4.94 19.30 -17.14
C CYS A 181 4.89 18.24 -18.25
N LEU A 182 5.44 17.06 -17.95
CA LEU A 182 5.44 15.93 -18.89
C LEU A 182 4.26 14.99 -18.67
N LEU A 183 4.03 14.60 -17.42
CA LEU A 183 3.00 13.63 -17.04
C LEU A 183 2.04 14.24 -16.04
N HIS A 184 0.74 14.13 -16.34
CA HIS A 184 -0.33 14.52 -15.44
C HIS A 184 -0.80 13.33 -14.59
N MET A 185 -1.11 13.59 -13.32
CA MET A 185 -1.73 12.64 -12.41
C MET A 185 -2.91 13.32 -11.71
N THR A 186 -3.95 12.56 -11.38
CA THR A 186 -5.08 13.08 -10.59
C THR A 186 -4.95 12.61 -9.15
N ILE A 187 -5.16 13.53 -8.21
CA ILE A 187 -5.27 13.24 -6.78
C ILE A 187 -6.55 13.83 -6.21
N GLU A 188 -6.92 13.41 -5.01
CA GLU A 188 -7.99 14.04 -4.26
C GLU A 188 -7.40 14.88 -3.13
N ILE A 189 -7.88 16.11 -2.97
CA ILE A 189 -7.47 17.04 -1.91
C ILE A 189 -8.70 17.42 -1.09
N LYS A 190 -8.65 17.21 0.23
CA LYS A 190 -9.63 17.77 1.16
C LYS A 190 -8.99 18.88 1.98
N MET A 191 -9.63 20.05 1.96
CA MET A 191 -9.25 21.17 2.82
C MET A 191 -9.91 20.99 4.18
N CYS A 192 -9.08 20.77 5.20
CA CYS A 192 -9.51 20.83 6.60
C CYS A 192 -9.37 22.28 7.11
N LYS A 193 -9.68 22.53 8.39
CA LYS A 193 -9.71 23.87 8.98
C LYS A 193 -8.45 24.72 8.69
N SER A 194 -7.25 24.17 8.86
CA SER A 194 -5.98 24.90 8.72
C SER A 194 -4.90 24.16 7.94
N TYR A 195 -5.23 23.02 7.33
CA TYR A 195 -4.32 22.16 6.59
C TYR A 195 -5.10 21.38 5.52
N ALA A 196 -4.40 20.79 4.57
CA ALA A 196 -4.99 19.88 3.60
C ALA A 196 -4.56 18.43 3.85
N VAL A 197 -5.44 17.50 3.47
CA VAL A 197 -5.13 16.08 3.39
C VAL A 197 -5.22 15.65 1.93
N TYR A 198 -4.19 14.94 1.47
CA TYR A 198 -3.98 14.55 0.08
C TYR A 198 -4.13 13.04 -0.04
N LYS A 199 -4.94 12.57 -0.98
CA LYS A 199 -4.98 11.16 -1.32
C LYS A 199 -3.87 10.87 -2.33
N LEU A 200 -2.78 10.27 -1.86
CA LEU A 200 -1.58 10.01 -2.64
C LEU A 200 -1.40 8.51 -2.85
N ASP A 201 -0.70 8.17 -3.92
CA ASP A 201 -0.28 6.81 -4.26
C ASP A 201 1.23 6.78 -4.54
N SER A 202 1.78 5.57 -4.60
CA SER A 202 3.18 5.33 -4.97
C SER A 202 3.57 6.03 -6.26
N THR A 203 4.77 6.61 -6.27
CA THR A 203 5.40 7.08 -7.51
C THR A 203 6.01 5.93 -8.31
N VAL A 204 6.36 6.17 -9.58
CA VAL A 204 6.92 5.14 -10.47
C VAL A 204 8.32 4.67 -10.01
N ASN A 205 9.15 5.61 -9.54
CA ASN A 205 10.51 5.39 -9.07
C ASN A 205 10.84 6.37 -7.92
N CYS A 206 11.99 6.18 -7.28
CA CYS A 206 12.42 7.05 -6.18
C CYS A 206 12.91 8.43 -6.63
N ASP A 207 13.09 8.64 -7.94
CA ASP A 207 13.60 9.89 -8.50
C ASP A 207 12.50 10.97 -8.52
N ALA A 208 11.23 10.54 -8.56
CA ALA A 208 10.05 11.38 -8.43
C ALA A 208 9.51 11.40 -7.00
N SER A 209 9.21 12.61 -6.50
CA SER A 209 8.65 12.82 -5.16
C SER A 209 7.69 14.01 -5.16
N PHE A 210 6.67 13.94 -4.31
CA PHE A 210 5.74 15.04 -4.07
C PHE A 210 6.48 16.23 -3.48
N CYS A 211 6.42 17.39 -4.13
CA CYS A 211 6.97 18.63 -3.62
C CYS A 211 5.94 19.30 -2.71
N VAL A 212 6.36 19.74 -1.53
CA VAL A 212 5.52 20.52 -0.62
C VAL A 212 6.33 21.56 0.11
N GLY A 213 5.68 22.67 0.41
CA GLY A 213 6.25 23.72 1.20
C GLY A 213 6.89 24.81 0.35
N LEU A 214 6.48 26.03 0.63
CA LEU A 214 6.97 27.26 0.02
C LEU A 214 7.81 28.09 1.01
N GLU A 215 7.86 27.66 2.27
CA GLU A 215 8.50 28.43 3.33
C GLU A 215 10.02 28.24 3.30
N THR A 216 10.75 29.33 3.57
CA THR A 216 12.21 29.35 3.62
C THR A 216 12.70 29.17 5.06
N PRO A 217 13.86 28.53 5.29
CA PRO A 217 14.48 28.52 6.61
C PRO A 217 14.70 29.94 7.14
N CYS A 218 14.54 30.14 8.45
CA CYS A 218 14.86 31.42 9.06
C CYS A 218 16.36 31.70 9.02
N GLU A 219 16.71 32.94 8.71
CA GLU A 219 18.10 33.41 8.69
C GLU A 219 18.51 33.97 10.05
N ASN A 220 19.82 34.16 10.25
CA ASN A 220 20.44 34.62 11.50
C ASN A 220 19.66 35.79 12.14
N ASP A 221 19.48 35.72 13.45
CA ASP A 221 18.75 36.67 14.30
C ASP A 221 17.21 36.71 14.09
N THR A 222 16.66 35.76 13.33
CA THR A 222 15.21 35.53 13.21
C THR A 222 14.83 34.10 13.56
N GLU A 223 13.66 33.92 14.18
CA GLU A 223 13.15 32.61 14.58
C GLU A 223 11.65 32.48 14.35
N SER A 224 11.20 31.24 14.28
CA SER A 224 9.79 30.83 14.30
C SER A 224 9.67 29.48 15.01
N GLU A 225 8.46 29.10 15.39
CA GLU A 225 8.21 27.80 16.01
C GLU A 225 8.65 26.61 15.13
N THR A 226 8.55 26.76 13.80
CA THR A 226 8.92 25.72 12.84
C THR A 226 10.36 25.82 12.35
N GLY A 227 11.04 26.96 12.58
CA GLY A 227 12.32 27.29 11.97
C GLY A 227 12.23 27.76 10.51
N PHE A 228 11.01 27.99 10.00
CA PHE A 228 10.74 28.49 8.64
C PHE A 228 9.84 29.73 8.67
N THR A 229 9.71 30.41 7.52
CA THR A 229 8.87 31.60 7.41
C THR A 229 7.40 31.33 7.80
N PRO A 230 6.70 32.36 8.35
CA PRO A 230 7.18 33.71 8.64
C PRO A 230 8.07 33.79 9.89
N CYS A 231 9.25 34.40 9.75
CA CYS A 231 10.23 34.53 10.84
C CYS A 231 10.08 35.88 11.57
N THR A 232 10.31 35.88 12.87
CA THR A 232 10.28 37.10 13.70
C THR A 232 11.70 37.39 14.21
N LYS A 233 12.10 38.67 14.22
CA LYS A 233 13.40 39.06 14.81
C LYS A 233 13.42 38.72 16.30
N MET A 234 14.49 38.09 16.74
CA MET A 234 14.78 37.97 18.16
C MET A 234 14.91 39.39 18.71
N THR A 235 13.93 39.85 19.49
CA THR A 235 14.10 41.09 20.24
C THR A 235 15.04 40.76 21.39
N THR A 236 16.27 41.25 21.31
CA THR A 236 17.14 41.30 22.49
C THR A 236 16.42 42.15 23.52
N VAL A 237 15.72 41.50 24.46
CA VAL A 237 15.31 42.16 25.69
C VAL A 237 16.62 42.60 26.34
N GLU A 238 16.89 43.91 26.34
CA GLU A 238 17.92 44.49 27.19
C GLU A 238 17.53 44.19 28.65
N HIS A 239 17.99 43.06 29.17
CA HIS A 239 18.06 42.88 30.61
C HIS A 239 19.17 43.80 31.13
N SER A 240 18.74 45.02 31.48
CA SER A 240 19.47 45.93 32.36
C SER A 240 19.93 45.16 33.59
N THR A 241 21.24 44.97 33.69
CA THR A 241 21.89 44.21 34.75
C THR A 241 21.84 45.02 36.04
N THR A 242 20.76 44.88 36.81
CA THR A 242 20.81 45.19 38.24
C THR A 242 20.99 43.87 38.97
N MET A 243 22.09 43.73 39.72
CA MET A 243 22.40 42.55 40.54
C MET A 243 21.23 42.24 41.48
N GLY A 244 20.40 41.28 41.09
CA GLY A 244 19.43 40.60 41.92
C GLY A 244 19.76 39.12 41.89
N TYR A 245 20.23 38.60 43.01
CA TYR A 245 20.53 37.18 43.21
C TYR A 245 19.21 36.40 43.13
N ILE A 246 18.97 35.71 42.01
CA ILE A 246 17.93 34.69 41.91
C ILE A 246 18.50 33.47 41.19
N THR A 247 18.35 32.36 41.90
CA THR A 247 18.71 30.97 41.66
C THR A 247 18.49 30.48 40.23
N GLU A 248 19.50 29.77 39.72
CA GLU A 248 19.47 28.70 38.71
C GLU A 248 18.17 28.58 37.89
N THR A 249 18.21 29.02 36.63
CA THR A 249 17.18 28.71 35.64
C THR A 249 17.25 27.22 35.27
N PRO A 250 16.13 26.46 35.30
CA PRO A 250 16.11 25.09 34.82
C PRO A 250 16.39 25.06 33.32
N GLY A 251 17.27 24.16 32.87
CA GLY A 251 17.57 23.95 31.46
C GLY A 251 16.34 23.56 30.62
N PRO A 252 16.49 23.49 29.27
CA PRO A 252 15.41 23.18 28.35
C PRO A 252 14.69 21.91 28.79
N GLN A 253 13.39 22.02 29.07
CA GLN A 253 12.63 20.89 29.58
C GLN A 253 12.49 19.83 28.50
N HIS A 254 13.22 18.74 28.72
CA HIS A 254 13.14 17.52 27.95
C HIS A 254 11.71 16.93 28.02
N PRO A 255 11.05 16.50 26.92
CA PRO A 255 9.66 16.01 26.93
C PRO A 255 9.38 14.87 27.94
N CYS A 256 10.38 14.04 28.26
CA CYS A 256 10.29 13.00 29.30
C CYS A 256 10.33 13.52 30.76
N THR A 257 10.39 14.83 31.01
CA THR A 257 10.23 15.39 32.37
C THR A 257 8.78 15.30 32.87
N ASN A 258 7.83 15.10 31.95
CA ASN A 258 6.43 14.91 32.30
C ASN A 258 6.15 13.42 32.62
N THR A 259 6.05 13.10 33.92
CA THR A 259 5.86 11.74 34.43
C THR A 259 4.51 11.11 34.07
N THR A 260 3.62 11.83 33.39
CA THR A 260 2.33 11.32 32.90
C THR A 260 2.31 11.05 31.39
N LEU A 261 3.42 11.30 30.68
CA LEU A 261 3.51 11.17 29.23
C LEU A 261 3.49 9.70 28.77
N CYS A 262 4.18 8.81 29.47
CA CYS A 262 4.06 7.37 29.27
C CYS A 262 3.21 6.78 30.40
N GLN A 263 2.05 6.25 30.04
CA GLN A 263 1.05 5.71 30.95
C GLN A 263 1.42 4.27 31.36
N ASN A 264 0.72 3.73 32.35
CA ASN A 264 0.78 2.32 32.77
C ASN A 264 2.20 1.77 33.03
N GLY A 265 3.11 2.61 33.53
CA GLY A 265 4.49 2.23 33.84
C GLY A 265 5.43 2.18 32.63
N GLY A 266 5.04 2.78 31.50
CA GLY A 266 5.92 3.01 30.35
C GLY A 266 7.13 3.88 30.71
N THR A 267 8.29 3.50 30.19
CA THR A 267 9.53 4.28 30.36
C THR A 267 9.71 5.20 29.17
N CYS A 268 9.82 6.51 29.41
CA CYS A 268 10.08 7.48 28.35
C CYS A 268 11.57 7.44 27.98
N ASP A 269 11.87 7.15 26.73
CA ASP A 269 13.21 7.19 26.15
C ASP A 269 13.31 8.40 25.21
N ASP A 270 14.34 9.20 25.39
CA ASP A 270 14.54 10.46 24.68
C ASP A 270 15.31 10.34 23.37
N GLY A 271 15.86 9.16 23.09
CA GLY A 271 16.67 8.94 21.90
C GLY A 271 18.01 9.68 22.01
N VAL A 272 19.11 8.97 21.80
CA VAL A 272 20.45 9.56 21.91
C VAL A 272 20.75 10.45 20.70
N GLY A 273 20.53 11.76 20.84
CA GLY A 273 21.08 12.77 19.92
C GLY A 273 20.30 14.08 19.80
N ASN A 274 20.80 15.12 20.48
CA ASN A 274 20.70 16.56 20.16
C ASN A 274 19.35 17.12 19.65
N TYR A 275 18.51 17.55 20.60
CA TYR A 275 17.43 18.55 20.48
C TYR A 275 16.53 18.54 19.23
N THR A 276 15.63 17.56 19.13
CA THR A 276 14.36 17.70 18.37
C THR A 276 13.30 16.74 18.92
N GLY A 277 12.69 17.05 20.06
CA GLY A 277 11.31 16.67 20.46
C GLY A 277 10.77 15.23 20.30
N ASN A 278 11.54 14.25 19.86
CA ASN A 278 11.08 12.91 19.50
C ASN A 278 11.33 11.97 20.67
N TYR A 279 10.33 11.79 21.53
CA TYR A 279 10.36 10.82 22.62
C TYR A 279 9.67 9.52 22.19
N THR A 280 10.09 8.40 22.75
CA THR A 280 9.46 7.09 22.56
C THR A 280 9.08 6.50 23.92
N CYS A 281 7.84 6.03 24.08
CA CYS A 281 7.45 5.30 25.28
C CYS A 281 7.74 3.79 25.12
N LEU A 282 8.66 3.28 25.92
CA LEU A 282 8.94 1.86 26.06
C LEU A 282 7.89 1.24 26.98
N CYS A 283 6.90 0.57 26.39
CA CYS A 283 5.80 -0.02 27.14
C CYS A 283 6.18 -1.34 27.82
N PRO A 284 5.68 -1.60 29.05
CA PRO A 284 5.80 -2.90 29.68
C PRO A 284 5.09 -3.97 28.84
N ALA A 285 5.48 -5.23 28.98
CA ALA A 285 4.94 -6.34 28.18
C ALA A 285 3.40 -6.51 28.25
N THR A 286 2.75 -5.89 29.22
CA THR A 286 1.29 -5.91 29.42
C THR A 286 0.58 -4.70 28.81
N HIS A 287 1.27 -3.75 28.19
CA HIS A 287 0.69 -2.53 27.61
C HIS A 287 1.32 -2.15 26.26
N THR A 288 0.59 -1.44 25.43
CA THR A 288 0.94 -1.02 24.06
C THR A 288 0.31 0.34 23.76
N GLY A 289 0.61 0.92 22.59
CA GLY A 289 0.20 2.28 22.21
C GLY A 289 1.36 3.28 22.30
N LEU A 290 1.18 4.46 21.72
CA LEU A 290 2.23 5.50 21.64
C LEU A 290 2.67 5.98 23.02
N HIS A 291 1.75 5.94 23.98
CA HIS A 291 1.94 6.34 25.36
C HIS A 291 1.70 5.18 26.34
N CYS A 292 1.73 3.92 25.87
CA CYS A 292 1.43 2.74 26.70
C CYS A 292 0.03 2.77 27.34
N GLU A 293 -0.91 3.43 26.69
CA GLU A 293 -2.26 3.67 27.16
C GLU A 293 -3.17 2.42 27.06
N SER A 294 -2.81 1.44 26.23
CA SER A 294 -3.62 0.27 25.94
C SER A 294 -3.06 -0.99 26.59
N GLU A 295 -3.89 -1.90 27.10
CA GLU A 295 -3.44 -3.19 27.63
C GLU A 295 -3.18 -4.22 26.52
N VAL A 296 -2.08 -4.97 26.62
CA VAL A 296 -1.78 -6.14 25.80
C VAL A 296 -2.61 -7.30 26.35
N ASN A 297 -3.64 -7.69 25.61
CA ASN A 297 -4.40 -8.90 25.91
C ASN A 297 -3.50 -10.14 25.76
N THR A 298 -3.00 -10.63 26.90
CA THR A 298 -2.05 -11.76 26.99
C THR A 298 -2.71 -13.13 26.90
N ASN A 299 -3.88 -13.24 26.30
CA ASN A 299 -4.44 -14.54 25.97
C ASN A 299 -3.91 -14.98 24.59
N PRO A 300 -2.82 -15.77 24.51
CA PRO A 300 -2.54 -16.45 23.25
C PRO A 300 -3.75 -17.33 22.94
N PRO A 301 -4.36 -17.24 21.76
CA PRO A 301 -5.34 -18.23 21.36
C PRO A 301 -4.65 -19.59 21.37
N PRO A 302 -5.31 -20.67 21.85
CA PRO A 302 -4.75 -21.99 21.75
C PRO A 302 -4.48 -22.27 20.26
N SER A 303 -3.24 -22.64 19.95
CA SER A 303 -2.84 -23.02 18.60
C SER A 303 -3.74 -24.16 18.12
N ASN A 304 -4.57 -23.92 17.12
CA ASN A 304 -5.39 -24.95 16.49
C ASN A 304 -4.53 -25.81 15.55
N VAL A 305 -3.71 -26.66 16.15
CA VAL A 305 -2.87 -27.69 15.49
C VAL A 305 -3.72 -28.63 14.62
N GLY A 306 -5.03 -28.73 14.87
CA GLY A 306 -5.95 -29.60 14.13
C GLY A 306 -6.16 -29.23 12.65
N MET A 307 -6.07 -27.96 12.26
CA MET A 307 -6.40 -27.54 10.88
C MET A 307 -5.21 -27.70 9.92
N ILE A 308 -3.99 -27.56 10.43
CA ILE A 308 -2.74 -27.78 9.65
C ILE A 308 -2.55 -29.27 9.36
N VAL A 309 -2.89 -30.15 10.33
CA VAL A 309 -2.81 -31.61 10.15
C VAL A 309 -3.86 -32.11 9.15
N GLY A 310 -5.06 -31.51 9.12
CA GLY A 310 -6.12 -31.86 8.17
C GLY A 310 -5.77 -31.58 6.72
N ILE A 311 -5.13 -30.43 6.44
CA ILE A 311 -4.70 -30.07 5.08
C ILE A 311 -3.55 -30.96 4.62
N ILE A 312 -2.58 -31.26 5.48
CA ILE A 312 -1.45 -32.14 5.13
C ILE A 312 -1.93 -33.57 4.85
N ILE A 313 -2.81 -34.12 5.69
CA ILE A 313 -3.38 -35.46 5.49
C ILE A 313 -4.30 -35.48 4.26
N GLY A 314 -5.09 -34.43 4.04
CA GLY A 314 -5.96 -34.29 2.88
C GLY A 314 -5.18 -34.22 1.56
N SER A 315 -4.12 -33.41 1.52
CA SER A 315 -3.23 -33.31 0.37
C SER A 315 -2.46 -34.61 0.12
N LEU A 316 -1.98 -35.29 1.17
CA LEU A 316 -1.34 -36.61 1.04
C LEU A 316 -2.32 -37.66 0.51
N LEU A 317 -3.56 -37.69 1.00
CA LEU A 317 -4.60 -38.59 0.50
C LEU A 317 -4.97 -38.31 -0.96
N LEU A 318 -5.07 -37.04 -1.35
CA LEU A 318 -5.34 -36.65 -2.73
C LEU A 318 -4.22 -37.12 -3.67
N VAL A 319 -2.96 -36.94 -3.28
CA VAL A 319 -1.80 -37.41 -4.07
C VAL A 319 -1.81 -38.93 -4.23
N VAL A 320 -2.12 -39.68 -3.17
CA VAL A 320 -2.23 -41.15 -3.24
C VAL A 320 -3.35 -41.57 -4.19
N ILE A 321 -4.51 -40.91 -4.15
CA ILE A 321 -5.62 -41.18 -5.06
C ILE A 321 -5.20 -40.92 -6.52
N LEU A 322 -4.53 -39.80 -6.80
CA LEU A 322 -4.06 -39.48 -8.15
C LEU A 322 -3.04 -40.49 -8.68
N VAL A 323 -2.14 -40.99 -7.82
CA VAL A 323 -1.19 -42.06 -8.19
C VAL A 323 -1.92 -43.37 -8.48
N LEU A 324 -2.91 -43.75 -7.68
CA LEU A 324 -3.70 -44.96 -7.90
C LEU A 324 -4.49 -44.87 -9.22
N VAL A 325 -5.14 -43.74 -9.49
CA VAL A 325 -5.83 -43.47 -10.76
C VAL A 325 -4.84 -43.53 -11.92
N GLY A 326 -3.65 -42.94 -11.78
CA GLY A 326 -2.57 -43.02 -12.76
C GLY A 326 -2.12 -44.46 -13.06
N ILE A 327 -1.96 -45.29 -12.02
CA ILE A 327 -1.62 -46.72 -12.16
C ILE A 327 -2.75 -47.48 -12.86
N LEU A 328 -4.02 -47.19 -12.55
CA LEU A 328 -5.17 -47.82 -13.21
C LEU A 328 -5.26 -47.44 -14.69
N ILE A 329 -5.02 -46.17 -15.01
CA ILE A 329 -4.95 -45.69 -16.41
C ILE A 329 -3.76 -46.32 -17.13
N PHE A 330 -2.59 -46.40 -16.49
CA PHE A 330 -1.40 -47.03 -17.05
C PHE A 330 -1.61 -48.53 -17.28
N LYS A 331 -2.21 -49.24 -16.32
CA LYS A 331 -2.60 -50.64 -16.45
C LYS A 331 -3.60 -50.83 -17.61
N LYS A 332 -4.62 -49.97 -17.71
CA LYS A 332 -5.58 -49.98 -18.83
C LYS A 332 -4.88 -49.75 -20.18
N LYS A 333 -3.94 -48.80 -20.23
CA LYS A 333 -3.14 -48.49 -21.43
C LYS A 333 -2.15 -49.61 -21.79
N SER A 334 -1.61 -50.34 -20.80
CA SER A 334 -0.72 -51.48 -21.02
C SER A 334 -1.46 -52.73 -21.51
N ARG A 335 -2.72 -52.93 -21.07
CA ARG A 335 -3.58 -54.01 -21.58
C ARG A 335 -3.98 -53.82 -23.04
N LEU A 336 -4.04 -52.57 -23.52
CA LEU A 336 -4.30 -52.25 -24.93
C LEU A 336 -3.07 -52.39 -25.83
N ARG A 337 -1.88 -52.69 -25.28
CA ARG A 337 -0.63 -52.78 -26.04
C ARG A 337 -0.10 -54.21 -26.21
N VAL A 338 -0.87 -55.22 -25.81
CA VAL A 338 -0.54 -56.64 -26.00
C VAL A 338 -1.60 -57.27 -26.91
N ASP A 339 -1.36 -57.16 -28.23
CA ASP A 339 -1.68 -58.21 -29.22
C ASP A 339 -0.96 -57.88 -30.55
N PRO A 340 0.24 -58.42 -30.79
CA PRO A 340 0.80 -58.50 -32.13
C PRO A 340 0.64 -59.92 -32.68
N GLN A 341 0.14 -59.98 -33.93
CA GLN A 341 0.20 -61.12 -34.86
C GLN A 341 -0.92 -62.19 -34.76
N LYS A 342 -1.95 -62.05 -35.60
CA LYS A 342 -2.32 -63.16 -36.50
C LYS A 342 -2.91 -62.65 -37.83
N GLU A 343 -2.30 -63.14 -38.88
CA GLU A 343 -2.29 -62.72 -40.27
C GLU A 343 -3.53 -63.17 -41.06
N ASN A 344 -3.84 -62.40 -42.10
CA ASN A 344 -4.93 -62.55 -43.06
C ASN A 344 -4.88 -63.89 -43.83
N VAL A 345 -6.01 -64.60 -43.91
CA VAL A 345 -6.37 -65.42 -45.08
C VAL A 345 -7.90 -65.56 -45.16
N LEU A 346 -8.56 -65.03 -46.21
CA LEU A 346 -9.65 -65.69 -46.99
C LEU A 346 -10.13 -64.77 -48.16
N PRO A 347 -10.87 -65.28 -49.17
CA PRO A 347 -10.59 -65.04 -50.57
C PRO A 347 -11.72 -64.25 -51.28
N ILE A 348 -11.43 -63.87 -52.51
CA ILE A 348 -12.30 -63.16 -53.44
C ILE A 348 -13.38 -64.11 -53.97
N THR A 349 -14.65 -63.68 -54.01
CA THR A 349 -15.62 -63.99 -55.08
C THR A 349 -16.80 -63.00 -55.08
N PRO A 350 -17.48 -62.81 -56.23
CA PRO A 350 -18.06 -61.53 -56.64
C PRO A 350 -19.57 -61.39 -56.39
N GLU A 351 -20.01 -60.15 -56.24
CA GLU A 351 -21.42 -59.73 -56.19
C GLU A 351 -21.90 -59.32 -57.60
N PRO A 352 -23.06 -59.80 -58.08
CA PRO A 352 -23.59 -59.42 -59.38
C PRO A 352 -24.47 -58.16 -59.31
N SER A 353 -24.32 -57.36 -60.36
CA SER A 353 -25.12 -56.22 -60.80
C SER A 353 -26.61 -56.50 -60.92
N GLU A 354 -27.44 -55.50 -60.63
CA GLU A 354 -28.64 -55.13 -61.42
C GLU A 354 -29.07 -53.67 -61.14
N PRO A 355 -29.82 -53.02 -62.07
CA PRO A 355 -29.54 -51.65 -62.48
C PRO A 355 -30.74 -50.69 -62.41
N SER A 356 -30.44 -49.43 -62.76
CA SER A 356 -31.30 -48.43 -63.40
C SER A 356 -32.55 -47.92 -62.66
N PHE A 357 -32.55 -46.62 -62.33
CA PHE A 357 -33.64 -45.76 -62.78
C PHE A 357 -33.18 -44.32 -63.00
N ASP A 358 -33.88 -43.69 -63.93
CA ASP A 358 -33.42 -42.73 -64.91
C ASP A 358 -33.48 -41.27 -64.45
N GLU A 359 -32.62 -40.48 -65.05
CA GLU A 359 -32.42 -39.05 -64.90
C GLU A 359 -33.21 -38.32 -65.99
N THR A 360 -34.10 -37.38 -65.63
CA THR A 360 -34.58 -36.39 -66.60
C THR A 360 -34.55 -34.98 -66.03
N THR A 361 -33.46 -34.29 -66.39
CA THR A 361 -33.44 -32.97 -67.02
C THR A 361 -34.15 -31.80 -66.32
N LEU A 362 -33.35 -30.86 -65.82
CA LEU A 362 -33.68 -29.43 -65.87
C LEU A 362 -32.59 -28.67 -66.63
N GLU A 363 -33.02 -27.98 -67.69
CA GLU A 363 -32.22 -27.23 -68.64
C GLU A 363 -31.50 -26.00 -68.04
N LYS A 364 -30.38 -25.72 -68.70
CA LYS A 364 -29.60 -24.47 -68.74
C LYS A 364 -30.44 -23.23 -69.07
N LYS A 365 -30.10 -22.09 -68.46
CA LYS A 365 -29.73 -20.87 -69.22
C LYS A 365 -29.12 -19.79 -68.31
N ASN A 366 -27.89 -19.42 -68.71
CA ASN A 366 -27.12 -18.19 -68.48
C ASN A 366 -27.28 -17.39 -67.19
#